data_AF-E9T095-F1
#
_entry.id   AF-E9T095-F1
#
_cell.length_a   1.000
_cell.length_b   1.000
_cell.length_c   1.000
_cell.angle_alpha   90.00
_cell.angle_beta   90.00
_cell.angle_gamma   90.00
#
_symmetry.space_group_name_H-M   'P 1'
#
loop_
_entity.id
_entity.type
_entity.pdbx_description
1 polymer ?
#
loop_
_entity_poly.entity_id
_entity_poly.type
_entity_poly.pdbx_seq_one_letter_code
_entity_poly.pdbx_strand_id
1 'polypeptide(L)'
;MSTAEQIIADHQYVPDGRMLGTRCTNVTCDWFVPAATSFADMLVSYGAHVVAALTNAGKTIVELPEGIEDDDGQVWFDDLDIRVDCTGQSRPYDVWVDDERLWYVGRAKRRAAALLAAARVAEGGDQP
;
A
#
# COMPACT_ATOMS: atom_id res chain seq x y z
N MET A 1 -9.69 5.77 18.90
CA MET A 1 -9.61 4.91 17.70
C MET A 1 -8.16 4.57 17.44
N SER A 2 -7.84 3.32 17.11
CA SER A 2 -6.46 2.94 16.76
C SER A 2 -6.06 3.55 15.40
N THR A 3 -4.78 3.90 15.26
CA THR A 3 -4.23 4.35 13.97
C THR A 3 -4.07 3.16 13.02
N ALA A 4 -3.91 3.41 11.72
CA ALA A 4 -3.67 2.35 10.76
C ALA A 4 -2.34 1.62 11.07
N GLU A 5 -1.33 2.37 11.48
CA GLU A 5 -0.02 1.85 11.89
C GLU A 5 -0.13 0.92 13.10
N GLN A 6 -0.94 1.30 14.10
CA GLN A 6 -1.16 0.45 15.27
C GLN A 6 -1.88 -0.84 14.89
N ILE A 7 -2.90 -0.76 14.02
CA ILE A 7 -3.62 -1.95 13.55
C ILE A 7 -2.67 -2.88 12.80
N ILE A 8 -1.84 -2.37 11.89
CA ILE A 8 -0.86 -3.17 11.15
C ILE A 8 0.17 -3.80 12.10
N ALA A 9 0.64 -3.05 13.09
CA ALA A 9 1.60 -3.54 14.08
C ALA A 9 1.00 -4.66 14.95
N ASP A 10 -0.26 -4.52 15.36
CA ASP A 10 -0.95 -5.54 16.14
C ASP A 10 -1.18 -6.81 15.30
N HIS A 11 -1.42 -6.65 14.00
CA HIS A 11 -1.73 -7.75 13.08
C HIS A 11 -0.51 -8.29 12.31
N GLN A 12 0.69 -8.25 12.90
CA GLN A 12 1.87 -8.88 12.29
C GLN A 12 1.74 -10.40 12.31
N TYR A 13 2.30 -11.06 11.29
CA TYR A 13 2.43 -12.51 11.32
C TYR A 13 3.69 -12.92 12.08
N VAL A 14 3.62 -13.98 12.87
CA VAL A 14 4.79 -14.61 13.52
C VAL A 14 4.77 -16.12 13.24
N PRO A 15 5.90 -16.71 12.83
CA PRO A 15 6.04 -18.16 12.77
C PRO A 15 5.79 -18.74 14.17
N ASP A 16 4.85 -19.68 14.30
CA ASP A 16 4.39 -20.17 15.61
C ASP A 16 5.48 -20.92 16.41
N GLY A 17 6.68 -21.14 15.86
CA GLY A 17 7.75 -21.91 16.49
C GLY A 17 7.40 -23.38 16.79
N ARG A 18 6.14 -23.79 16.59
CA ARG A 18 5.54 -25.07 16.97
C ARG A 18 5.12 -25.93 15.78
N MET A 19 5.78 -25.79 14.63
CA MET A 19 5.55 -26.61 13.42
C MET A 19 4.11 -26.61 12.83
N LEU A 20 3.14 -25.92 13.43
CA LEU A 20 1.73 -25.95 13.00
C LEU A 20 1.41 -24.94 11.89
N GLY A 21 2.05 -23.77 11.89
CA GLY A 21 1.79 -22.73 10.89
C GLY A 21 2.24 -21.34 11.32
N THR A 22 1.61 -20.33 10.73
CA THR A 22 1.83 -18.91 10.99
C THR A 22 0.55 -18.31 11.57
N ARG A 23 0.67 -17.44 12.58
CA ARG A 23 -0.47 -16.80 13.25
C ARG A 23 -0.27 -15.30 13.42
N CYS A 24 -1.36 -14.60 13.70
CA CYS A 24 -1.35 -13.20 14.08
C CYS A 24 -0.69 -13.00 15.46
N THR A 25 0.05 -11.90 15.64
CA THR A 25 0.63 -11.50 16.93
C THR A 25 -0.39 -11.00 17.93
N ASN A 26 -1.52 -10.46 17.46
CA ASN A 26 -2.58 -9.97 18.32
C ASN A 26 -3.25 -11.16 19.03
N VAL A 27 -3.18 -11.18 20.35
CA VAL A 27 -3.74 -12.25 21.19
C VAL A 27 -5.26 -12.38 21.09
N THR A 28 -5.96 -11.34 20.61
CA THR A 28 -7.41 -11.38 20.35
C THR A 28 -7.76 -11.70 18.91
N CYS A 29 -6.76 -11.93 18.05
CA CYS A 29 -6.94 -12.32 16.66
C CYS A 29 -6.68 -13.82 16.49
N ASP A 30 -7.59 -14.49 15.80
CA ASP A 30 -7.56 -15.93 15.52
C ASP A 30 -7.05 -16.26 14.11
N TRP A 31 -6.54 -15.28 13.35
CA TRP A 31 -5.99 -15.52 12.02
C TRP A 31 -4.79 -16.47 12.08
N PHE A 32 -4.88 -17.53 11.28
CA PHE A 32 -3.92 -18.62 11.22
C PHE A 32 -3.84 -19.19 9.81
N VAL A 33 -2.62 -19.52 9.38
CA VAL A 33 -2.33 -20.21 8.13
C VAL A 33 -1.51 -21.46 8.42
N PRO A 34 -1.94 -22.67 7.99
CA PRO A 34 -1.19 -23.91 8.21
C PRO A 34 0.23 -23.89 7.62
N ALA A 35 1.15 -24.65 8.23
CA ALA A 35 2.53 -24.76 7.74
C ALA A 35 2.67 -25.36 6.34
N ALA A 36 1.65 -26.11 5.88
CA ALA A 36 1.62 -26.71 4.55
C ALA A 36 1.25 -25.70 3.44
N THR A 37 0.77 -24.51 3.79
CA THR A 37 0.42 -23.46 2.82
C THR A 37 1.68 -22.92 2.16
N SER A 38 1.64 -22.72 0.85
CA SER A 38 2.75 -22.11 0.12
C SER A 38 3.04 -20.71 0.65
N PHE A 39 4.29 -20.26 0.53
CA PHE A 39 4.64 -18.91 0.98
C PHE A 39 3.83 -17.82 0.25
N ALA A 40 3.56 -18.00 -1.05
CA ALA A 40 2.76 -17.06 -1.83
C ALA A 40 1.31 -16.98 -1.32
N ASP A 41 0.66 -18.13 -1.10
CA ASP A 41 -0.71 -18.17 -0.59
C ASP A 41 -0.80 -17.62 0.85
N MET A 42 0.24 -17.84 1.67
CA MET A 42 0.34 -17.27 3.00
C MET A 42 0.40 -15.73 2.95
N LEU A 43 1.20 -15.15 2.04
CA LEU A 43 1.26 -13.69 1.88
C LEU A 43 -0.07 -13.10 1.39
N VAL A 44 -0.76 -13.79 0.48
CA VAL A 44 -2.10 -13.36 0.02
C VAL A 44 -3.10 -13.40 1.17
N SER A 45 -3.12 -14.49 1.95
CA SER A 45 -3.98 -14.63 3.14
C SER A 45 -3.67 -13.56 4.19
N TYR A 46 -2.39 -13.25 4.40
CA TYR A 46 -1.96 -12.20 5.32
C TYR A 46 -2.41 -10.81 4.86
N GLY A 47 -2.27 -10.50 3.57
CA GLY A 47 -2.77 -9.24 3.00
C GLY A 47 -4.28 -9.09 3.22
N ALA A 48 -5.06 -10.12 2.91
CA ALA A 48 -6.50 -10.14 3.14
C ALA A 48 -6.87 -9.95 4.63
N HIS A 49 -6.10 -10.56 5.52
CA HIS A 49 -6.27 -10.41 6.96
C HIS A 49 -6.06 -8.97 7.44
N VAL A 50 -4.97 -8.32 7.04
CA VAL A 50 -4.67 -6.93 7.42
C VAL A 50 -5.70 -5.97 6.83
N VAL A 51 -6.11 -6.18 5.57
CA VAL A 51 -7.18 -5.41 4.93
C VAL A 51 -8.50 -5.52 5.71
N ALA A 52 -8.87 -6.73 6.14
CA ALA A 52 -10.06 -6.94 6.97
C ALA A 52 -9.95 -6.22 8.33
N ALA A 53 -8.80 -6.27 8.99
CA ALA A 53 -8.57 -5.57 10.25
C ALA A 53 -8.69 -4.04 10.11
N LEU A 54 -8.11 -3.46 9.06
CA LEU A 54 -8.21 -2.04 8.76
C LEU A 54 -9.65 -1.62 8.43
N THR A 55 -10.34 -2.41 7.61
CA THR A 55 -11.74 -2.17 7.23
C THR A 55 -12.66 -2.22 8.46
N ASN A 56 -12.50 -3.23 9.34
CA ASN A 56 -13.28 -3.36 10.57
C ASN A 56 -13.04 -2.19 11.55
N ALA A 57 -11.88 -1.55 11.48
CA ALA A 57 -11.57 -0.34 12.25
C ALA A 57 -12.06 0.96 11.58
N GLY A 58 -12.85 0.85 10.50
CA GLY A 58 -13.40 1.99 9.76
C GLY A 58 -12.38 2.72 8.90
N LYS A 59 -11.27 2.08 8.51
CA LYS A 59 -10.30 2.68 7.59
C LYS A 59 -10.73 2.43 6.14
N THR A 60 -10.66 3.47 5.33
CA THR A 60 -10.81 3.37 3.88
C THR A 60 -9.55 2.79 3.28
N ILE A 61 -9.67 1.68 2.56
CA ILE A 61 -8.61 1.13 1.72
C ILE A 61 -8.75 1.75 0.33
N VAL A 62 -7.65 2.30 -0.19
CA VAL A 62 -7.58 2.86 -1.54
C VAL A 62 -6.67 1.95 -2.35
N GLU A 63 -7.26 1.25 -3.31
CA GLU A 63 -6.50 0.49 -4.30
C GLU A 63 -5.73 1.46 -5.20
N LEU A 64 -4.47 1.14 -5.46
CA LEU A 64 -3.64 1.94 -6.36
C LEU A 64 -3.93 1.54 -7.80
N PRO A 65 -4.01 2.50 -8.75
CA PRO A 65 -4.16 2.16 -10.16
C PRO A 65 -2.94 1.37 -10.65
N GLU A 66 -3.18 0.42 -11.56
CA GLU A 66 -2.10 -0.27 -12.27
C GLU A 66 -1.45 0.68 -13.28
N GLY A 67 -0.13 0.58 -13.40
CA GLY A 67 0.64 1.35 -14.38
C GLY A 67 0.67 0.66 -15.73
N ILE A 68 0.73 1.45 -16.80
CA ILE A 68 0.92 0.97 -18.17
C ILE A 68 2.41 1.09 -18.50
N GLU A 69 3.05 -0.05 -18.75
CA GLU A 69 4.44 -0.09 -19.20
C GLU A 69 4.54 0.31 -20.68
N ASP A 70 5.55 1.12 -21.00
CA ASP A 70 5.94 1.52 -22.35
C ASP A 70 7.22 0.79 -22.78
N ASP A 71 7.44 0.65 -24.09
CA ASP A 71 8.56 -0.05 -24.73
C ASP A 71 9.92 0.55 -24.34
N ASP A 72 9.96 1.84 -23.99
CA ASP A 72 11.17 2.54 -23.56
C ASP A 72 11.50 2.32 -22.07
N GLY A 73 10.75 1.49 -21.34
CA GLY A 73 10.98 1.21 -19.92
C GLY A 73 10.44 2.30 -18.99
N GLN A 74 9.37 2.98 -19.41
CA GLN A 74 8.63 3.95 -18.60
C GLN A 74 7.33 3.32 -18.11
N VAL A 75 6.78 3.83 -17.02
CA VAL A 75 5.47 3.39 -16.50
C VAL A 75 4.57 4.60 -16.34
N TRP A 76 3.38 4.52 -16.92
CA TRP A 76 2.42 5.62 -16.98
C TRP A 76 1.17 5.34 -16.14
N PHE A 77 0.62 6.38 -15.52
CA PHE A 77 -0.61 6.36 -14.72
C PHE A 77 -1.47 7.58 -15.07
N ASP A 78 -2.73 7.55 -14.64
CA ASP A 78 -3.68 8.68 -14.74
C ASP A 78 -3.79 9.20 -16.19
N ASP A 79 -4.23 8.33 -17.10
CA ASP A 79 -4.39 8.64 -18.53
C ASP A 79 -3.16 9.28 -19.20
N LEU A 80 -1.97 8.82 -18.80
CA LEU A 80 -0.66 9.27 -19.28
C LEU A 80 -0.20 10.63 -18.74
N ASP A 81 -0.84 11.18 -17.70
CA ASP A 81 -0.41 12.44 -17.08
C ASP A 81 0.72 12.25 -16.05
N ILE A 82 0.88 11.03 -15.52
CA ILE A 82 1.91 10.68 -14.54
C ILE A 82 2.86 9.63 -15.14
N ARG A 83 4.16 9.93 -15.12
CA ARG A 83 5.21 9.02 -15.61
C ARG A 83 6.23 8.70 -14.53
N VAL A 84 6.60 7.42 -14.41
CA VAL A 84 7.82 6.98 -13.73
C VAL A 84 8.86 6.61 -14.78
N ASP A 85 9.96 7.37 -14.81
CA ASP A 85 11.06 7.14 -15.76
C ASP A 85 12.04 6.11 -15.19
N CYS A 86 11.94 4.87 -15.66
CA CYS A 86 12.80 3.76 -15.23
C CYS A 86 13.96 3.48 -16.20
N THR A 87 14.23 4.37 -17.16
CA THR A 87 15.23 4.15 -18.23
C THR A 87 16.68 4.22 -17.75
N GLY A 88 16.93 4.83 -16.58
CA GLY A 88 18.25 4.98 -15.98
C GLY A 88 18.62 3.86 -14.98
N GLN A 89 19.91 3.75 -14.68
CA GLN A 89 20.42 2.81 -13.64
C GLN A 89 20.30 3.35 -12.22
N SER A 90 19.99 4.64 -12.05
CA SER A 90 19.90 5.28 -10.74
C SER A 90 18.52 5.06 -10.11
N ARG A 91 18.51 4.55 -8.88
CA ARG A 91 17.33 4.53 -8.01
C ARG A 91 17.50 5.57 -6.88
N PRO A 92 16.40 6.19 -6.42
CA PRO A 92 15.03 6.05 -6.92
C PRO A 92 14.84 6.66 -8.32
N TYR A 93 13.85 6.16 -9.05
CA TYR A 93 13.47 6.70 -10.36
C TYR A 93 12.83 8.08 -10.24
N ASP A 94 12.90 8.85 -11.32
CA ASP A 94 12.24 10.15 -11.43
C ASP A 94 10.74 9.96 -11.66
N VAL A 95 9.93 10.79 -10.99
CA VAL A 95 8.48 10.86 -11.20
C VAL A 95 8.18 12.18 -11.90
N TRP A 96 7.36 12.14 -12.93
CA TRP A 96 6.89 13.30 -13.67
C TRP A 96 5.37 13.39 -13.56
N VAL A 97 4.84 14.60 -13.41
CA VAL A 97 3.39 14.88 -13.37
C VAL A 97 3.16 16.13 -14.20
N ASP A 98 2.33 16.07 -15.24
CA ASP A 98 2.07 17.19 -16.16
C ASP A 98 3.37 17.80 -16.74
N ASP A 99 4.31 16.95 -17.19
CA ASP A 99 5.66 17.34 -17.61
C ASP A 99 6.55 18.04 -16.54
N GLU A 100 6.08 18.17 -15.29
CA GLU A 100 6.91 18.64 -14.18
C GLU A 100 7.69 17.47 -13.56
N ARG A 101 9.03 17.55 -13.60
CA ARG A 101 9.87 16.60 -12.88
C ARG A 101 9.78 16.80 -11.37
N LEU A 102 9.36 15.76 -10.66
CA LEU A 102 9.46 15.61 -9.22
C LEU A 102 10.77 14.89 -8.88
N TRP A 103 11.83 15.67 -8.72
CA TRP A 103 13.22 15.29 -8.40
C TRP A 103 13.42 14.45 -7.12
N TYR A 104 12.35 14.14 -6.39
CA TYR A 104 12.38 13.29 -5.21
C TYR A 104 11.03 12.60 -5.00
N VAL A 105 11.04 11.27 -4.83
CA VAL A 105 9.84 10.46 -4.59
C VAL A 105 9.01 10.94 -3.39
N GLY A 106 9.64 11.47 -2.35
CA GLY A 106 8.88 12.03 -1.23
C GLY A 106 8.11 13.31 -1.58
N ARG A 107 8.51 14.06 -2.63
CA ARG A 107 7.71 15.17 -3.16
C ARG A 107 6.43 14.65 -3.82
N ALA A 108 6.51 13.55 -4.57
CA ALA A 108 5.33 12.88 -5.13
C ALA A 108 4.39 12.39 -4.02
N LYS A 109 4.91 11.73 -2.99
CA LYS A 109 4.09 11.29 -1.82
C LYS A 109 3.38 12.46 -1.12
N ARG A 110 4.07 13.59 -0.91
CA ARG A 110 3.44 14.79 -0.32
C ARG A 110 2.38 15.41 -1.23
N ARG A 111 2.62 15.49 -2.55
CA ARG A 111 1.62 15.97 -3.51
C ARG A 111 0.39 15.07 -3.53
N ALA A 112 0.57 13.74 -3.53
CA ALA A 112 -0.52 12.79 -3.43
C ALA A 112 -1.34 12.95 -2.14
N ALA A 113 -0.67 13.09 -0.98
CA ALA A 113 -1.37 13.34 0.29
C ALA A 113 -2.16 14.65 0.27
N ALA A 114 -1.60 15.72 -0.31
CA ALA A 114 -2.28 17.00 -0.45
C ALA A 114 -3.49 16.92 -1.40
N LEU A 115 -3.37 16.19 -2.52
CA LEU A 115 -4.48 15.95 -3.46
C LEU A 115 -5.61 15.16 -2.79
N LEU A 116 -5.28 14.10 -2.03
CA LEU A 116 -6.27 13.34 -1.26
C LEU A 116 -6.98 14.21 -0.21
N ALA A 117 -6.24 15.06 0.50
CA ALA A 117 -6.82 16.00 1.46
C ALA A 117 -7.75 17.02 0.76
N ALA A 118 -7.33 17.55 -0.39
CA ALA A 118 -8.13 18.49 -1.18
C ALA A 118 -9.42 17.83 -1.72
N ALA A 119 -9.32 16.60 -2.23
CA ALA A 119 -10.47 15.81 -2.70
C ALA A 119 -11.49 15.59 -1.58
N ARG A 120 -11.04 15.21 -0.37
CA ARG A 120 -11.93 15.06 0.79
C ARG A 120 -12.68 16.34 1.14
N VAL A 121 -12.00 17.48 1.10
CA VAL A 121 -12.66 18.78 1.31
C VAL A 121 -13.69 19.06 0.21
N ALA A 122 -13.37 18.75 -1.05
CA ALA A 122 -14.29 18.92 -2.17
C ALA A 122 -15.53 18.01 -2.06
N GLU A 123 -15.39 16.81 -1.49
CA GLU A 123 -16.50 15.90 -1.17
C GLU A 123 -17.36 16.35 0.03
N GLY A 124 -16.99 17.46 0.69
CA GLY A 124 -17.68 17.99 1.87
C GLY A 124 -17.23 17.37 3.20
N GLY A 125 -16.11 16.66 3.22
CA GLY A 125 -15.47 16.16 4.43
C GLY A 125 -14.59 17.21 5.13
N ASP A 126 -14.24 16.94 6.38
CA ASP A 126 -13.27 17.75 7.14
C ASP A 126 -11.84 17.56 6.63
N GLN A 127 -10.98 18.55 6.87
CA GLN A 127 -9.53 18.38 6.66
C GLN A 127 -8.96 17.34 7.64
N PRO A 128 -8.05 16.46 7.19
CA PRO A 128 -7.42 15.45 8.03
C PRO A 128 -6.54 16.05 9.14
#